data_AF-A0A968U6A8-F1
#
_entry.id   AF-A0A968U6A8-F1
#
_cell.length_a   1.000
_cell.length_b   1.000
_cell.length_c   1.000
_cell.angle_alpha   90.00
_cell.angle_beta   90.00
_cell.angle_gamma   90.00
#
_symmetry.space_group_name_H-M   'P 1'
#
loop_
_entity.id
_entity.type
_entity.pdbx_description
1 polymer ?
#
loop_
_entity_poly.entity_id
_entity_poly.type
_entity_poly.pdbx_seq_one_letter_code
_entity_poly.pdbx_strand_id
1 'polypeptide(L)'
;MNGRIRQRLKQLGLVGMGLLSVLLTPVSTKAAETISFVYSPFQRSLSVESLEEFARTGQVNPDLDFLFRLAGVSEATQAQLRQALVARAEIDPILPSRFFYSEVGEDVLNHMGHYIAIPQGLNWRVCLALSLDSVCP
;
A
#
# COMPACT_ATOMS: atom_id res chain seq x y z
N MET A 1 -50.28 -38.83 11.37
CA MET A 1 -50.23 -37.36 11.23
C MET A 1 -48.78 -36.86 11.37
N ASN A 2 -47.81 -37.32 10.54
CA ASN A 2 -46.37 -37.17 10.83
C ASN A 2 -45.49 -36.55 9.72
N GLY A 3 -46.05 -36.21 8.55
CA GLY A 3 -45.25 -35.74 7.39
C GLY A 3 -44.82 -34.27 7.44
N ARG A 4 -45.71 -33.37 7.90
CA ARG A 4 -45.45 -31.91 7.87
C ARG A 4 -44.41 -31.44 8.88
N ILE A 5 -44.28 -32.12 10.02
CA ILE A 5 -43.34 -31.77 11.11
C ILE A 5 -41.89 -32.06 10.67
N ARG A 6 -41.69 -33.21 10.00
CA ARG A 6 -40.38 -33.63 9.47
C ARG A 6 -39.86 -32.69 8.37
N GLN A 7 -40.77 -32.07 7.63
CA GLN A 7 -40.45 -31.11 6.57
C GLN A 7 -40.06 -29.74 7.13
N ARG A 8 -40.72 -29.27 8.20
CA ARG A 8 -40.37 -28.02 8.90
C ARG A 8 -38.99 -28.11 9.57
N LEU A 9 -38.65 -29.25 10.17
CA LEU A 9 -37.33 -29.51 10.75
C LEU A 9 -36.19 -29.46 9.70
N LYS A 10 -36.42 -30.01 8.50
CA LYS A 10 -35.46 -29.88 7.38
C LYS A 10 -35.30 -28.43 6.91
N GLN A 11 -36.38 -27.64 6.88
CA GLN A 11 -36.31 -26.24 6.45
C GLN A 11 -35.62 -25.34 7.48
N LEU A 12 -35.76 -25.61 8.78
CA LEU A 12 -35.01 -24.91 9.84
C LEU A 12 -33.50 -25.17 9.76
N GLY A 13 -33.09 -26.41 9.46
CA GLY A 13 -31.67 -26.72 9.24
C GLY A 13 -31.07 -26.01 8.02
N LEU A 14 -31.85 -25.87 6.94
CA LEU A 14 -31.42 -25.19 5.72
C LEU A 14 -31.22 -23.68 5.92
N VAL A 15 -32.09 -23.04 6.72
CA VAL A 15 -32.00 -21.60 7.02
C VAL A 15 -30.81 -21.31 7.96
N GLY A 16 -30.56 -22.17 8.94
CA GLY A 16 -29.41 -22.02 9.85
C GLY A 16 -28.07 -22.09 9.12
N MET A 17 -27.95 -22.93 8.09
CA MET A 17 -26.74 -23.08 7.29
C MET A 17 -26.50 -21.89 6.33
N GLY A 18 -27.57 -21.22 5.88
CA GLY A 18 -27.48 -20.00 5.07
C GLY A 18 -27.00 -18.78 5.86
N LEU A 19 -27.42 -18.65 7.12
CA LEU A 19 -27.00 -17.55 8.00
C LEU A 19 -25.50 -17.63 8.34
N LEU A 20 -24.94 -18.83 8.48
CA LEU A 20 -23.52 -19.01 8.79
C LEU A 20 -22.59 -18.55 7.65
N SER A 21 -23.04 -18.65 6.39
CA SER A 21 -22.24 -18.20 5.23
C SER A 21 -22.08 -16.68 5.15
N VAL A 22 -23.01 -15.90 5.71
CA VAL A 22 -22.91 -14.43 5.71
C VAL A 22 -21.82 -13.94 6.66
N LEU A 23 -21.58 -14.64 7.78
CA LEU A 23 -20.50 -14.31 8.72
C LEU A 23 -19.10 -14.63 8.18
N LEU A 24 -19.00 -15.48 7.15
CA LEU A 24 -17.72 -15.80 6.49
C LEU A 24 -17.38 -14.85 5.34
N THR A 25 -18.21 -13.83 5.08
CA THR A 25 -17.86 -12.84 4.06
C THR A 25 -16.61 -12.07 4.50
N PRO A 26 -15.54 -12.06 3.70
CA PRO A 26 -14.32 -11.33 4.05
C PRO A 26 -14.68 -9.83 4.08
N VAL A 27 -14.58 -9.24 5.28
CA VAL A 27 -14.63 -7.79 5.44
C VAL A 27 -13.47 -7.25 4.61
N SER A 28 -13.75 -6.38 3.63
CA SER A 28 -12.72 -5.78 2.78
C SER A 28 -11.64 -5.16 3.67
N THR A 29 -10.51 -5.85 3.82
CA THR A 29 -9.31 -5.29 4.42
C THR A 29 -8.93 -4.13 3.52
N LYS A 30 -9.02 -2.90 4.03
CA LYS A 30 -8.31 -1.76 3.45
C LYS A 30 -6.88 -2.26 3.27
N ALA A 31 -6.44 -2.43 2.03
CA ALA A 31 -5.07 -2.86 1.77
C ALA A 31 -4.18 -1.83 2.47
N ALA A 32 -3.46 -2.26 3.51
CA ALA A 32 -2.43 -1.43 4.10
C ALA A 32 -1.32 -1.35 3.06
N GLU A 33 -1.43 -0.36 2.18
CA GLU A 33 -0.39 -0.08 1.20
C GLU A 33 0.86 0.31 1.99
N THR A 34 1.95 -0.42 1.75
CA THR A 34 3.23 -0.21 2.42
C THR A 34 4.29 0.15 1.40
N ILE A 35 5.10 1.15 1.73
CA ILE A 35 6.25 1.59 0.96
C ILE A 35 7.49 1.01 1.62
N SER A 36 8.29 0.26 0.86
CA SER A 36 9.54 -0.30 1.39
C SER A 36 10.71 0.61 1.08
N PHE A 37 11.31 1.17 2.13
CA PHE A 37 12.51 1.97 2.05
C PHE A 37 13.75 1.10 2.24
N VAL A 38 14.72 1.27 1.34
CA VAL A 38 16.02 0.59 1.37
C VAL A 38 17.09 1.61 1.68
N TYR A 39 17.75 1.43 2.82
CA TYR A 39 18.87 2.24 3.29
C TYR A 39 20.00 1.28 3.67
N SER A 40 20.70 0.76 2.65
CA SER A 40 21.65 -0.35 2.79
C SER A 40 22.60 -0.15 3.97
N PRO A 41 22.68 -1.10 4.93
CA PRO A 41 22.18 -2.48 4.90
C PRO A 41 20.75 -2.70 5.47
N PHE A 42 20.01 -1.65 5.80
CA PHE A 42 18.69 -1.72 6.43
C PHE A 42 17.54 -1.61 5.42
N GLN A 43 16.48 -2.40 5.61
CA GLN A 43 15.22 -2.27 4.88
C GLN A 43 14.08 -2.12 5.89
N ARG A 44 13.19 -1.15 5.66
CA ARG A 44 12.01 -0.92 6.49
C ARG A 44 10.80 -0.60 5.63
N SER A 45 9.68 -1.17 5.99
CA SER A 45 8.39 -0.88 5.37
C SER A 45 7.66 0.16 6.21
N LEU A 46 7.11 1.17 5.55
CA LEU A 46 6.30 2.24 6.14
C LEU A 46 4.90 2.16 5.55
N SER A 47 3.86 2.19 6.38
CA SER A 47 2.49 2.26 5.88
C SER A 47 2.19 3.63 5.27
N VAL A 48 1.43 3.65 4.18
CA VAL A 48 0.89 4.88 3.60
C VAL A 48 0.01 5.62 4.62
N GLU A 49 -0.70 4.88 5.48
CA GLU A 49 -1.48 5.44 6.58
C GLU A 49 -0.63 6.30 7.53
N SER A 50 0.59 5.86 7.88
CA SER A 50 1.50 6.66 8.70
C SER A 50 1.92 7.97 8.01
N LEU A 51 2.09 7.96 6.69
CA LEU A 51 2.36 9.18 5.92
C LEU A 51 1.14 10.09 5.83
N GLU A 52 -0.06 9.53 5.68
CA GLU A 52 -1.31 10.29 5.70
C GLU A 52 -1.58 10.93 7.06
N GLU A 53 -1.35 10.20 8.15
CA GLU A 53 -1.49 10.71 9.52
C GLU A 53 -0.50 11.86 9.75
N PHE A 54 0.75 11.71 9.34
CA PHE A 54 1.74 12.77 9.39
C PHE A 54 1.34 13.98 8.54
N ALA A 55 0.84 13.76 7.32
CA ALA A 55 0.37 14.83 6.44
C ALA A 55 -0.78 15.63 7.07
N ARG A 56 -1.78 14.94 7.63
CA ARG A 56 -3.00 15.56 8.18
C ARG A 56 -2.77 16.18 9.56
N THR A 57 -2.14 15.46 10.46
CA THR A 57 -2.06 15.83 11.88
C THR A 57 -0.71 16.42 12.27
N GLY A 58 0.34 16.14 11.50
CA GLY A 58 1.72 16.46 11.86
C GLY A 58 2.33 15.51 12.89
N GLN A 59 1.61 14.48 13.34
CA GLN A 59 2.14 13.49 14.27
C GLN A 59 3.08 12.52 13.58
N VAL A 60 4.24 12.28 14.19
CA VAL A 60 5.24 11.32 13.70
C VAL A 60 5.04 10.00 14.42
N ASN A 61 4.57 8.99 13.69
CA ASN A 61 4.50 7.61 14.17
C ASN A 61 5.92 7.04 14.40
N PRO A 62 6.13 6.13 15.37
CA PRO A 62 7.39 5.40 15.57
C PRO A 62 8.08 4.88 14.29
N ASP A 63 7.34 4.35 13.32
CA ASP A 63 7.89 3.83 12.06
C ASP A 63 8.49 4.94 11.19
N LEU A 64 7.82 6.11 11.16
CA LEU A 64 8.29 7.29 10.45
C LEU A 64 9.45 7.99 11.19
N ASP A 65 9.39 8.04 12.53
CA ASP A 65 10.47 8.58 13.38
C ASP A 65 11.78 7.80 13.16
N PHE A 66 11.70 6.47 13.07
CA PHE A 66 12.87 5.64 12.75
C PHE A 66 13.49 6.06 11.42
N LEU A 67 12.69 6.26 10.38
CA LEU A 67 13.17 6.67 9.06
C LEU A 67 13.77 8.09 9.07
N PHE A 68 13.13 9.04 9.75
CA PHE A 68 13.67 10.40 9.89
C PHE A 68 15.02 10.42 10.60
N ARG A 69 15.16 9.62 11.67
CA ARG A 69 16.44 9.48 12.38
C ARG A 69 17.49 8.80 11.52
N LEU A 70 17.13 7.74 10.81
CA LEU A 70 18.04 7.00 9.93
C LEU A 70 18.57 7.88 8.79
N ALA A 71 17.70 8.72 8.21
CA ALA A 71 18.05 9.63 7.13
C ALA A 71 18.57 11.00 7.61
N GLY A 72 18.64 11.26 8.92
CA GLY A 72 19.12 12.53 9.49
C GLY A 72 18.26 13.73 9.10
N VAL A 73 16.94 13.55 9.00
CA VAL A 73 15.99 14.55 8.51
C VAL A 73 15.76 15.64 9.55
N SER A 74 16.10 16.88 9.20
CA SER A 74 15.84 18.05 10.06
C SER A 74 14.34 18.37 10.16
N GLU A 75 13.93 19.02 11.25
CA GLU A 75 12.54 19.51 11.43
C GLU A 75 12.07 20.39 10.25
N ALA A 76 12.96 21.21 9.70
CA ALA A 76 12.65 22.04 8.52
C ALA A 76 12.34 21.17 7.29
N THR A 77 13.09 20.09 7.09
CA THR A 77 12.87 19.12 6.02
C THR A 77 11.60 18.31 6.24
N GLN A 78 11.29 17.93 7.49
CA GLN A 78 10.02 17.28 7.83
C GLN A 78 8.82 18.19 7.52
N ALA A 79 8.93 19.49 7.82
CA ALA A 79 7.89 20.46 7.49
C ALA A 79 7.70 20.60 5.97
N GLN A 80 8.77 20.61 5.18
CA GLN A 80 8.71 20.62 3.72
C GLN A 80 8.08 19.34 3.17
N LEU A 81 8.45 18.18 3.72
CA LEU A 81 7.84 16.90 3.36
C LEU A 81 6.33 16.93 3.63
N ARG A 82 5.91 17.43 4.80
CA ARG A 82 4.49 17.55 5.14
C ARG A 82 3.76 18.45 4.16
N GLN A 83 4.35 19.59 3.79
CA GLN A 83 3.79 20.48 2.78
C GLN A 83 3.63 19.78 1.43
N ALA A 84 4.63 19.02 1.00
CA ALA A 84 4.59 18.25 -0.24
C ALA A 84 3.53 17.14 -0.21
N LEU A 85 3.34 16.45 0.92
CA LEU A 85 2.35 15.38 1.08
C LEU A 85 0.89 15.91 1.07
N VAL A 86 0.66 17.13 1.53
CA VAL A 86 -0.67 17.77 1.54
C VAL A 86 -0.96 18.52 0.24
N ALA A 87 0.08 18.88 -0.51
CA ALA A 87 -0.06 19.58 -1.78
C ALA A 87 -0.85 18.71 -2.78
N ARG A 88 -1.95 19.26 -3.29
CA ARG A 88 -2.65 18.66 -4.43
C ARG A 88 -1.94 19.07 -5.70
N ALA A 89 -1.47 18.07 -6.45
CA ALA A 89 -0.91 18.30 -7.78
C ALA A 89 -2.05 18.25 -8.82
N GLU A 90 -2.41 19.41 -9.38
CA GLU A 90 -3.31 19.50 -10.53
C GLU A 90 -2.53 19.17 -11.81
N ILE A 91 -2.28 17.89 -12.06
CA ILE A 91 -1.51 17.42 -13.22
C ILE A 91 -2.39 16.52 -14.08
N ASP A 92 -2.33 16.70 -15.40
CA ASP A 92 -2.97 15.79 -16.37
C ASP A 92 -2.37 14.38 -16.21
N PRO A 93 -3.18 13.33 -15.95
CA PRO A 93 -2.69 11.97 -15.69
C PRO A 93 -1.86 11.36 -16.83
N ILE A 94 -1.93 11.89 -18.05
CA ILE A 94 -1.15 11.39 -19.20
C ILE A 94 0.30 11.92 -19.17
N LEU A 95 0.53 13.10 -18.59
CA LEU A 95 1.86 13.73 -18.61
C LEU A 95 2.90 12.99 -17.76
N PRO A 96 2.61 12.54 -16.53
CA PRO A 96 3.56 11.79 -15.71
C PRO A 96 4.03 10.51 -16.38
N SER A 97 3.11 9.75 -17.00
CA SER A 97 3.48 8.49 -17.66
C SER A 97 4.45 8.74 -18.81
N ARG A 98 4.16 9.71 -19.70
CA ARG A 98 5.07 10.07 -20.79
C ARG A 98 6.44 10.54 -20.29
N PHE A 99 6.47 11.28 -19.19
CA PHE A 99 7.72 11.69 -18.56
C PHE A 99 8.51 10.46 -18.08
N PHE A 100 7.89 9.58 -17.29
CA PHE A 100 8.55 8.41 -16.72
C PHE A 100 9.01 7.37 -17.75
N TYR A 101 8.42 7.36 -18.95
CA TYR A 101 8.88 6.53 -20.08
C TYR A 101 9.92 7.21 -20.99
N SER A 102 10.27 8.48 -20.75
CA SER A 102 11.39 9.14 -21.44
C SER A 102 12.73 8.74 -20.82
N GLU A 103 13.84 8.92 -21.55
CA GLU A 103 15.20 8.65 -21.03
C GLU A 103 15.46 9.34 -19.69
N VAL A 104 15.05 10.61 -19.56
CA VAL A 104 15.20 11.38 -18.32
C VAL A 104 14.33 10.80 -17.19
N GLY A 105 13.11 10.38 -17.50
CA GLY A 105 12.23 9.77 -16.51
C GLY A 105 12.72 8.40 -16.03
N GLU A 106 13.28 7.60 -16.94
CA GLU A 106 13.91 6.33 -16.63
C GLU A 106 15.09 6.54 -15.67
N ASP A 107 15.94 7.53 -15.91
CA ASP A 107 17.05 7.88 -15.02
C ASP A 107 16.59 8.32 -13.62
N VAL A 108 15.53 9.12 -13.54
CA VAL A 108 14.94 9.54 -12.26
C VAL A 108 14.43 8.33 -11.50
N LEU A 109 13.64 7.48 -12.15
CA LEU A 109 13.12 6.27 -11.51
C LEU A 109 14.27 5.34 -11.10
N ASN A 110 15.32 5.21 -11.91
CA ASN A 110 16.52 4.41 -11.59
C ASN A 110 17.17 4.88 -10.29
N HIS A 111 17.34 6.18 -10.16
CA HIS A 111 17.89 6.78 -8.95
C HIS A 111 16.99 6.53 -7.73
N MET A 112 15.69 6.72 -7.87
CA MET A 112 14.72 6.48 -6.78
C MET A 112 14.65 5.00 -6.38
N GLY A 113 14.81 4.08 -7.34
CA GLY A 113 14.82 2.64 -7.13
C GLY A 113 15.96 2.11 -6.24
N HIS A 114 16.94 2.96 -5.90
CA HIS A 114 17.96 2.64 -4.89
C HIS A 114 17.48 2.87 -3.45
N TYR A 115 16.49 3.74 -3.26
CA TYR A 115 15.98 4.13 -1.94
C TYR A 115 14.59 3.57 -1.65
N ILE A 116 13.80 3.34 -2.71
CA ILE A 116 12.44 2.81 -2.61
C ILE A 116 12.40 1.50 -3.40
N ALA A 117 12.03 0.43 -2.73
CA ALA A 117 11.82 -0.88 -3.33
C ALA A 117 10.33 -1.20 -3.36
N ILE A 118 9.94 -1.99 -4.36
CA ILE A 118 8.66 -2.68 -4.33
C ILE A 118 8.67 -3.74 -3.23
N PRO A 119 7.50 -4.20 -2.72
CA PRO A 119 7.40 -5.10 -1.57
C PRO A 119 8.28 -6.36 -1.64
N GLN A 120 8.63 -6.81 -2.86
CA GLN A 120 9.51 -7.94 -3.13
C GLN A 120 11.01 -7.64 -2.90
N GLY A 121 11.39 -6.43 -2.47
CA GLY A 121 12.79 -6.00 -2.32
C GLY A 121 13.52 -5.77 -3.64
N LEU A 122 12.79 -5.81 -4.76
CA LEU A 122 13.31 -5.62 -6.11
C LEU A 122 13.32 -4.13 -6.48
N ASN A 123 14.24 -3.76 -7.36
CA ASN A 123 14.20 -2.46 -8.04
C ASN A 123 13.13 -2.49 -9.14
N TRP A 124 12.38 -1.39 -9.31
CA TRP A 124 11.33 -1.26 -10.33
C TRP A 124 11.80 -1.64 -11.75
N ARG A 125 13.06 -1.37 -12.09
CA ARG A 125 13.64 -1.71 -13.40
C ARG A 125 13.72 -3.22 -13.62
N VAL A 126 14.03 -3.96 -12.54
CA VAL A 126 13.97 -5.42 -12.53
C VAL A 126 12.53 -5.88 -12.69
N CYS A 127 11.57 -5.20 -12.06
CA CYS A 127 10.16 -5.56 -12.22
C CYS A 127 9.65 -5.32 -13.65
N LEU A 128 10.01 -4.20 -14.29
CA LEU A 128 9.63 -3.97 -15.69
C LEU A 128 10.24 -5.01 -16.62
N ALA A 129 11.50 -5.39 -16.42
CA ALA A 129 12.15 -6.44 -17.19
C ALA A 129 11.52 -7.83 -16.94
N LEU A 130 11.05 -8.09 -15.72
CA LEU A 130 10.41 -9.35 -15.32
C LEU A 130 8.89 -9.35 -15.47
N SER A 131 8.27 -8.30 -16.03
CA SER A 131 6.81 -8.22 -16.20
C SER A 131 6.21 -9.29 -17.13
N LEU A 132 7.05 -10.15 -17.71
CA LEU A 132 6.68 -11.38 -18.42
C LEU A 132 6.53 -12.60 -17.50
N ASP A 133 6.94 -12.50 -16.23
CA ASP A 133 6.77 -13.49 -15.17
C ASP A 133 5.87 -12.92 -14.05
N SER A 134 5.08 -13.78 -13.42
CA SER A 134 4.10 -13.46 -12.35
C SER A 134 4.70 -12.97 -11.02
N VAL A 135 5.92 -12.42 -11.07
CA VAL A 135 6.73 -12.02 -9.92
C VAL A 135 6.47 -10.56 -9.49
N CYS A 136 5.88 -9.75 -10.39
CA CYS A 136 5.46 -8.37 -10.12
C CYS A 136 3.94 -8.31 -9.85
N PRO A 137 3.51 -7.95 -8.63
CA PRO A 137 2.10 -7.68 -8.33
C PRO A 137 1.64 -6.31 -8.89
#